data_AF-A0A353XV75-F1
#
_entry.id   AF-A0A353XV75-F1
#
_cell.length_a   1.000
_cell.length_b   1.000
_cell.length_c   1.000
_cell.angle_alpha   90.00
_cell.angle_beta   90.00
_cell.angle_gamma   90.00
#
_symmetry.space_group_name_H-M   'P 1'
#
loop_
_entity.id
_entity.type
_entity.pdbx_description
1 polymer ?
#
loop_
_entity_poly.entity_id
_entity_poly.type
_entity_poly.pdbx_seq_one_letter_code
_entity_poly.pdbx_strand_id
1 'polypeptide(L)'
;TVVAIPKRDDGNPEDLLPRLELLTREYNALIKADPANKVLGEAEDYYRLYDRQMLEDLVKSDNLAPDELPKEMDQWVANAAKQLDLDKLKYPIVAVQEYGWNIFRLAASAEIALSYYPNAKLLLNTQVIDVTKADALSSDSGSGHQWQIHYEQLTDDQSLNDAISETDTISVDYLINACGFKTGIIDNMVGVPAQRMVEFKASYVTHWGSDNETNNDANNNTNNDPALNGSETDSLNSGLRLPEIIIHGKRGTPQGMVQLTPYPEGYYQIHSMNKAVTLFQDGLVATKADDAQPELKAKYIDCIEEGWNPETLQQRSQRAIDEVSEFVPRFATAKPTGNALYGGQQIPGDNDTLRVADVSLYPELHYARAENVKASSALAASDDIVALLESQHFLQSTEQQNDARLHHDWAYLHQSGKQDIDELARRFANQRAFPSPMSGVVTPIISP
;
A
#
# COMPACT_ATOMS: atom_id res chain seq x y z
N THR A 1 -15.42 -1.63 -3.86
CA THR A 1 -15.60 -0.91 -2.58
C THR A 1 -17.00 -0.34 -2.43
N VAL A 2 -17.57 -0.34 -1.22
CA VAL A 2 -18.81 0.34 -0.85
C VAL A 2 -18.48 1.65 -0.14
N VAL A 3 -19.04 2.76 -0.59
CA VAL A 3 -18.86 4.11 -0.03
C VAL A 3 -20.20 4.63 0.48
N ALA A 4 -20.26 5.00 1.75
CA ALA A 4 -21.44 5.56 2.38
C ALA A 4 -21.13 6.86 3.12
N ILE A 5 -22.12 7.76 3.19
CA ILE A 5 -22.02 9.01 3.94
C ILE A 5 -22.93 8.93 5.16
N PRO A 6 -22.44 9.17 6.39
CA PRO A 6 -23.27 9.08 7.58
C PRO A 6 -24.18 10.32 7.72
N LYS A 7 -25.35 10.16 8.35
CA LYS A 7 -26.32 11.26 8.57
C LYS A 7 -25.74 12.45 9.34
N ARG A 8 -24.72 12.19 10.17
CA ARG A 8 -24.00 13.19 10.96
C ARG A 8 -22.95 13.98 10.19
N ASP A 9 -22.56 13.56 8.99
CA ASP A 9 -21.66 14.31 8.12
C ASP A 9 -22.45 15.33 7.31
N ASP A 10 -21.86 16.49 7.01
CA ASP A 10 -22.54 17.57 6.29
C ASP A 10 -22.59 17.34 4.76
N GLY A 11 -21.74 16.47 4.21
CA GLY A 11 -21.68 16.15 2.78
C GLY A 11 -22.87 15.31 2.29
N ASN A 12 -23.12 15.30 0.99
CA ASN A 12 -24.23 14.56 0.38
C ASN A 12 -23.71 13.49 -0.61
N PRO A 13 -24.35 12.32 -0.71
CA PRO A 13 -23.89 11.28 -1.62
C PRO A 13 -23.81 11.72 -3.07
N GLU A 14 -24.68 12.65 -3.48
CA GLU A 14 -24.71 13.25 -4.82
C GLU A 14 -23.44 14.05 -5.14
N ASP A 15 -22.72 14.53 -4.12
CA ASP A 15 -21.46 15.26 -4.31
C ASP A 15 -20.36 14.37 -4.91
N LEU A 16 -20.52 13.04 -4.84
CA LEU A 16 -19.61 12.06 -5.46
C LEU A 16 -19.86 11.89 -6.96
N LEU A 17 -21.07 12.16 -7.46
CA LEU A 17 -21.47 11.82 -8.84
C LEU A 17 -20.60 12.46 -9.92
N PRO A 18 -20.26 13.77 -9.87
CA PRO A 18 -19.43 14.38 -10.91
C PRO A 18 -18.05 13.72 -11.03
N ARG A 19 -17.50 13.24 -9.90
CA ARG A 19 -16.22 12.53 -9.88
C ARG A 19 -16.36 11.11 -10.44
N LEU A 20 -17.43 10.41 -10.09
CA LEU A 20 -17.70 9.05 -10.60
C LEU A 20 -17.92 9.07 -12.12
N GLU A 21 -18.69 10.01 -12.64
CA GLU A 21 -18.90 10.21 -14.09
C GLU A 21 -17.58 10.49 -14.82
N LEU A 22 -16.73 11.35 -14.24
CA LEU A 22 -15.39 11.61 -14.76
C LEU A 22 -14.58 10.33 -14.83
N LEU A 23 -14.49 9.58 -13.72
CA LEU A 23 -13.70 8.34 -13.65
C LEU A 23 -14.20 7.27 -14.63
N THR A 24 -15.51 7.07 -14.75
CA THR A 24 -16.11 6.18 -15.76
C THR A 24 -15.72 6.58 -17.18
N ARG A 25 -15.76 7.88 -17.50
CA ARG A 25 -15.39 8.37 -18.83
C ARG A 25 -13.90 8.18 -19.11
N GLU A 26 -13.03 8.51 -18.16
CA GLU A 26 -11.58 8.33 -18.33
C GLU A 26 -11.23 6.83 -18.47
N TYR A 27 -11.84 5.95 -17.67
CA TYR A 27 -11.66 4.50 -17.80
C TYR A 27 -12.13 3.97 -19.16
N ASN A 28 -13.28 4.41 -19.66
CA ASN A 28 -13.75 4.08 -21.01
C ASN A 28 -12.78 4.58 -22.10
N ALA A 29 -12.19 5.76 -21.93
CA ALA A 29 -11.19 6.27 -22.86
C ALA A 29 -9.93 5.39 -22.86
N LEU A 30 -9.47 4.93 -21.70
CA LEU A 30 -8.33 4.01 -21.57
C LEU A 30 -8.61 2.65 -22.23
N ILE A 31 -9.82 2.08 -22.06
CA ILE A 31 -10.23 0.83 -22.73
C ILE A 31 -10.28 1.00 -24.26
N LYS A 32 -10.76 2.16 -24.74
CA LYS A 32 -10.80 2.44 -26.19
C LYS A 32 -9.42 2.61 -26.79
N ALA A 33 -8.48 3.16 -26.02
CA ALA A 33 -7.09 3.29 -26.44
C ALA A 33 -6.40 1.93 -26.48
N ASP A 34 -6.60 1.10 -25.45
CA ASP A 34 -6.10 -0.27 -25.39
C ASP A 34 -7.10 -1.16 -24.62
N PRO A 35 -7.72 -2.17 -25.27
CA PRO A 35 -8.63 -3.11 -24.62
C PRO A 35 -8.05 -3.87 -23.43
N ALA A 36 -6.71 -4.01 -23.34
CA ALA A 36 -6.05 -4.64 -22.18
C ALA A 36 -6.26 -3.86 -20.88
N ASN A 37 -6.60 -2.57 -20.96
CA ASN A 37 -6.93 -1.75 -19.79
C ASN A 37 -8.29 -2.12 -19.16
N LYS A 38 -9.09 -3.02 -19.76
CA LYS A 38 -10.39 -3.45 -19.23
C LYS A 38 -10.27 -4.42 -18.04
N VAL A 39 -9.51 -4.02 -17.03
CA VAL A 39 -9.16 -4.82 -15.84
C VAL A 39 -10.14 -4.66 -14.68
N LEU A 40 -11.09 -3.72 -14.76
CA LEU A 40 -12.13 -3.48 -13.75
C LEU A 40 -13.53 -3.93 -14.23
N GLY A 41 -13.60 -4.62 -15.38
CA GLY A 41 -14.85 -4.92 -16.08
C GLY A 41 -15.27 -3.81 -17.06
N GLU A 42 -16.53 -3.85 -17.49
CA GLU A 42 -17.09 -2.83 -18.39
C GLU A 42 -17.14 -1.45 -17.72
N ALA A 43 -16.95 -0.38 -18.49
CA ALA A 43 -16.90 0.96 -17.93
C ALA A 43 -18.26 1.41 -17.38
N GLU A 44 -19.35 0.94 -17.98
CA GLU A 44 -20.73 1.20 -17.56
C GLU A 44 -21.03 0.60 -16.18
N ASP A 45 -20.30 -0.45 -15.79
CA ASP A 45 -20.42 -1.12 -14.49
C ASP A 45 -19.40 -0.62 -13.46
N TYR A 46 -18.67 0.46 -13.77
CA TYR A 46 -17.64 1.02 -12.89
C TYR A 46 -18.19 1.40 -11.51
N TYR A 47 -19.44 1.89 -11.44
CA TYR A 47 -20.13 2.15 -10.19
C TYR A 47 -21.64 1.91 -10.29
N ARG A 48 -22.26 1.66 -9.14
CA ARG A 48 -23.72 1.58 -8.99
C ARG A 48 -24.18 2.33 -7.74
N LEU A 49 -25.37 2.90 -7.84
CA LEU A 49 -26.04 3.62 -6.75
C LEU A 49 -27.16 2.74 -6.17
N TYR A 50 -27.27 2.72 -4.86
CA TYR A 50 -28.29 1.96 -4.14
C TYR A 50 -29.06 2.88 -3.20
N ASP A 51 -30.36 3.02 -3.43
CA ASP A 51 -31.24 3.61 -2.43
C ASP A 51 -31.58 2.61 -1.32
N ARG A 52 -32.29 3.08 -0.29
CA ARG A 52 -32.65 2.24 0.86
C ARG A 52 -33.53 1.05 0.47
N GLN A 53 -34.52 1.26 -0.40
CA GLN A 53 -35.45 0.21 -0.79
C GLN A 53 -34.73 -0.89 -1.59
N MET A 54 -33.84 -0.49 -2.50
CA MET A 54 -32.99 -1.40 -3.26
C MET A 54 -32.13 -2.26 -2.33
N LEU A 55 -31.47 -1.68 -1.33
CA LEU A 55 -30.67 -2.46 -0.37
C LEU A 55 -31.53 -3.41 0.45
N GLU A 56 -32.68 -2.96 0.94
CA GLU A 56 -33.58 -3.82 1.73
C GLU A 56 -34.11 -4.99 0.88
N ASP A 57 -34.40 -4.77 -0.39
CA ASP A 57 -34.86 -5.82 -1.30
C ASP A 57 -33.72 -6.76 -1.72
N LEU A 58 -32.50 -6.24 -1.90
CA LEU A 58 -31.30 -7.06 -2.10
C LEU A 58 -31.04 -7.96 -0.89
N VAL A 59 -31.06 -7.42 0.31
CA VAL A 59 -30.86 -8.22 1.54
C VAL A 59 -31.93 -9.31 1.70
N LYS A 60 -33.19 -9.04 1.32
CA LYS A 60 -34.28 -10.02 1.39
C LYS A 60 -34.20 -11.10 0.30
N SER A 61 -33.74 -10.73 -0.89
CA SER A 61 -33.66 -11.63 -2.06
C SER A 61 -32.33 -12.37 -2.17
N ASP A 62 -31.32 -11.97 -1.40
CA ASP A 62 -30.02 -12.61 -1.39
C ASP A 62 -30.10 -14.03 -0.82
N ASN A 63 -29.80 -14.99 -1.69
CA ASN A 63 -29.83 -16.42 -1.41
C ASN A 63 -28.42 -17.03 -1.42
N LEU A 64 -27.37 -16.21 -1.38
CA LEU A 64 -26.00 -16.71 -1.27
C LEU A 64 -25.84 -17.60 -0.04
N ALA A 65 -25.34 -18.81 -0.27
CA ALA A 65 -24.93 -19.67 0.81
C ALA A 65 -23.77 -19.02 1.59
N PRO A 66 -23.63 -19.26 2.91
CA PRO A 66 -22.56 -18.66 3.72
C PRO A 66 -21.15 -18.85 3.16
N ASP A 67 -20.91 -19.96 2.46
CA ASP A 67 -19.60 -20.34 1.91
C ASP A 67 -19.46 -20.03 0.40
N GLU A 68 -20.51 -19.49 -0.23
CA GLU A 68 -20.46 -19.12 -1.65
C GLU A 68 -19.82 -17.74 -1.82
N LEU A 69 -18.85 -17.64 -2.74
CA LEU A 69 -18.20 -16.38 -3.08
C LEU A 69 -19.17 -15.47 -3.84
N PRO A 70 -19.33 -14.19 -3.44
CA PRO A 70 -20.06 -13.22 -4.23
C PRO A 70 -19.40 -13.03 -5.60
N LYS A 71 -20.20 -13.16 -6.66
CA LYS A 71 -19.78 -13.07 -8.07
C LYS A 71 -20.14 -11.73 -8.70
N GLU A 72 -21.20 -11.09 -8.21
CA GLU A 72 -21.75 -9.84 -8.76
C GLU A 72 -21.71 -8.71 -7.73
N MET A 73 -21.71 -7.45 -8.20
CA MET A 73 -21.66 -6.27 -7.32
C MET A 73 -22.81 -6.27 -6.29
N ASP A 74 -24.03 -6.61 -6.72
CA ASP A 74 -25.21 -6.65 -5.85
C ASP A 74 -25.06 -7.62 -4.68
N GLN A 75 -24.35 -8.74 -4.88
CA GLN A 75 -24.09 -9.73 -3.84
C GLN A 75 -23.08 -9.22 -2.79
N TRP A 76 -22.02 -8.55 -3.24
CA TRP A 76 -21.08 -7.87 -2.34
C TRP A 76 -21.77 -6.77 -1.53
N VAL A 77 -22.62 -5.99 -2.18
CA VAL A 77 -23.40 -4.92 -1.55
C VAL A 77 -24.42 -5.49 -0.56
N ALA A 78 -25.09 -6.60 -0.88
CA ALA A 78 -25.98 -7.29 0.04
C ALA A 78 -25.24 -7.76 1.31
N ASN A 79 -24.03 -8.33 1.16
CA ASN A 79 -23.19 -8.72 2.30
C ASN A 79 -22.80 -7.54 3.18
N ALA A 80 -22.43 -6.40 2.58
CA ALA A 80 -22.18 -5.16 3.33
C ALA A 80 -23.45 -4.66 4.05
N ALA A 81 -24.57 -4.57 3.33
CA ALA A 81 -25.85 -4.09 3.87
C ALA A 81 -26.37 -4.93 5.04
N LYS A 82 -26.12 -6.25 5.04
CA LYS A 82 -26.42 -7.16 6.17
C LYS A 82 -25.66 -6.81 7.47
N GLN A 83 -24.51 -6.13 7.36
CA GLN A 83 -23.68 -5.77 8.50
C GLN A 83 -23.77 -4.28 8.88
N LEU A 84 -24.16 -3.43 7.93
CA LEU A 84 -24.25 -1.98 8.12
C LEU A 84 -25.49 -1.56 8.93
N ASP A 85 -25.32 -0.57 9.80
CA ASP A 85 -26.43 0.18 10.41
C ASP A 85 -26.99 1.20 9.40
N LEU A 86 -27.92 0.73 8.57
CA LEU A 86 -28.55 1.50 7.50
C LEU A 86 -29.28 2.76 8.01
N ASP A 87 -29.72 2.80 9.27
CA ASP A 87 -30.40 3.96 9.84
C ASP A 87 -29.46 5.12 10.15
N LYS A 88 -28.15 4.89 10.18
CA LYS A 88 -27.14 5.95 10.36
C LYS A 88 -26.62 6.54 9.05
N LEU A 89 -27.02 6.01 7.90
CA LEU A 89 -26.47 6.37 6.59
C LEU A 89 -27.43 7.27 5.79
N LYS A 90 -26.84 8.10 4.94
CA LYS A 90 -27.51 8.83 3.85
C LYS A 90 -27.56 7.94 2.60
N TYR A 91 -28.44 8.29 1.67
CA TYR A 91 -28.65 7.57 0.42
C TYR A 91 -28.57 8.53 -0.77
N PRO A 92 -28.13 8.05 -1.95
CA PRO A 92 -27.72 6.66 -2.24
C PRO A 92 -26.40 6.22 -1.58
N ILE A 93 -26.25 4.92 -1.32
CA ILE A 93 -24.95 4.29 -1.08
C ILE A 93 -24.32 4.00 -2.44
N VAL A 94 -23.01 4.20 -2.58
CA VAL A 94 -22.28 3.97 -3.83
C VAL A 94 -21.46 2.69 -3.70
N ALA A 95 -21.51 1.82 -4.72
CA ALA A 95 -20.52 0.76 -4.90
C ALA A 95 -19.68 1.06 -6.14
N VAL A 96 -18.36 0.89 -6.04
CA VAL A 96 -17.39 1.18 -7.11
C VAL A 96 -16.47 -0.02 -7.35
N GLN A 97 -16.03 -0.22 -8.59
CA GLN A 97 -15.01 -1.19 -9.00
C GLN A 97 -13.59 -0.66 -8.72
N GLU A 98 -13.37 -0.13 -7.53
CA GLU A 98 -12.04 0.19 -7.02
C GLU A 98 -11.62 -0.88 -6.01
N TYR A 99 -10.47 -1.49 -6.23
CA TYR A 99 -9.95 -2.58 -5.42
C TYR A 99 -8.68 -2.13 -4.68
N GLY A 100 -8.57 -2.53 -3.41
CA GLY A 100 -7.37 -2.30 -2.61
C GLY A 100 -6.15 -3.06 -3.15
N TRP A 101 -4.96 -2.50 -2.94
CA TRP A 101 -3.70 -3.14 -3.30
C TRP A 101 -3.13 -3.91 -2.10
N ASN A 102 -2.70 -5.15 -2.33
CA ASN A 102 -1.99 -5.91 -1.31
C ASN A 102 -0.49 -5.62 -1.36
N ILE A 103 0.06 -5.00 -0.31
CA ILE A 103 1.46 -4.56 -0.27
C ILE A 103 2.46 -5.73 -0.33
N PHE A 104 2.14 -6.89 0.24
CA PHE A 104 3.02 -8.07 0.18
C PHE A 104 3.09 -8.63 -1.23
N ARG A 105 1.97 -8.61 -1.95
CA ARG A 105 1.93 -9.02 -3.36
C ARG A 105 2.66 -8.03 -4.25
N LEU A 106 2.51 -6.73 -4.01
CA LEU A 106 3.26 -5.70 -4.73
C LEU A 106 4.76 -5.90 -4.57
N ALA A 107 5.22 -6.10 -3.33
CA ALA A 107 6.63 -6.38 -3.05
C ALA A 107 7.10 -7.69 -3.70
N ALA A 108 6.30 -8.75 -3.62
CA ALA A 108 6.62 -10.04 -4.24
C ALA A 108 6.74 -9.93 -5.76
N SER A 109 5.80 -9.26 -6.42
CA SER A 109 5.85 -9.01 -7.86
C SER A 109 7.07 -8.19 -8.26
N ALA A 110 7.46 -7.18 -7.48
CA ALA A 110 8.65 -6.38 -7.75
C ALA A 110 9.95 -7.20 -7.59
N GLU A 111 10.09 -7.99 -6.53
CA GLU A 111 11.28 -8.83 -6.32
C GLU A 111 11.40 -9.93 -7.38
N ILE A 112 10.28 -10.59 -7.71
CA ILE A 112 10.22 -11.56 -8.80
C ILE A 112 10.65 -10.90 -10.11
N ALA A 113 10.04 -9.77 -10.49
CA ALA A 113 10.40 -9.07 -11.73
C ALA A 113 11.90 -8.72 -11.77
N LEU A 114 12.45 -8.18 -10.68
CA LEU A 114 13.89 -7.86 -10.58
C LEU A 114 14.80 -9.06 -10.79
N SER A 115 14.39 -10.25 -10.33
CA SER A 115 15.18 -11.48 -10.51
C SER A 115 15.32 -11.94 -11.97
N TYR A 116 14.41 -11.52 -12.86
CA TYR A 116 14.47 -11.83 -14.29
C TYR A 116 15.33 -10.85 -15.09
N TYR A 117 15.74 -9.72 -14.51
CA TYR A 117 16.56 -8.74 -15.20
C TYR A 117 18.06 -9.01 -14.91
N PRO A 118 18.83 -9.61 -15.84
CA PRO A 118 20.20 -10.04 -15.58
C PRO A 118 21.17 -8.89 -15.28
N ASN A 119 20.79 -7.67 -15.63
CA ASN A 119 21.56 -6.45 -15.38
C ASN A 119 21.10 -5.71 -14.11
N ALA A 120 20.08 -6.19 -13.41
CA ALA A 120 19.64 -5.65 -12.14
C ALA A 120 20.35 -6.36 -10.99
N LYS A 121 20.97 -5.59 -10.09
CA LYS A 121 21.57 -6.11 -8.86
C LYS A 121 20.78 -5.58 -7.67
N LEU A 122 20.15 -6.47 -6.92
CA LEU A 122 19.41 -6.13 -5.71
C LEU A 122 20.29 -6.42 -4.48
N LEU A 123 20.59 -5.37 -3.71
CA LEU A 123 21.30 -5.47 -2.44
C LEU A 123 20.32 -5.22 -1.30
N LEU A 124 19.86 -6.29 -0.66
CA LEU A 124 19.05 -6.23 0.56
C LEU A 124 19.96 -6.13 1.80
N ASN A 125 19.38 -5.78 2.96
CA ASN A 125 20.13 -5.58 4.20
C ASN A 125 21.34 -4.68 4.00
N THR A 126 21.22 -3.66 3.14
CA THR A 126 22.32 -2.79 2.73
C THR A 126 21.88 -1.35 2.96
N GLN A 127 22.61 -0.61 3.78
CA GLN A 127 22.31 0.76 4.12
C GLN A 127 23.33 1.70 3.46
N VAL A 128 22.83 2.71 2.75
CA VAL A 128 23.67 3.82 2.28
C VAL A 128 24.06 4.69 3.47
N ILE A 129 25.35 4.89 3.65
CA ILE A 129 25.94 5.67 4.74
C ILE A 129 26.35 7.05 4.26
N ASP A 130 26.85 7.17 3.03
CA ASP A 130 27.25 8.44 2.43
C ASP A 130 27.21 8.39 0.90
N VAL A 131 27.09 9.54 0.27
CA VAL A 131 27.14 9.70 -1.19
C VAL A 131 28.03 10.88 -1.53
N THR A 132 29.13 10.62 -2.23
CA THR A 132 30.12 11.63 -2.59
C THR A 132 30.28 11.71 -4.11
N LYS A 133 30.78 12.84 -4.62
CA LYS A 133 31.14 12.95 -6.04
C LYS A 133 32.43 12.17 -6.26
N ALA A 134 32.46 11.34 -7.31
CA ALA A 134 33.70 10.66 -7.69
C ALA A 134 34.78 11.68 -8.05
N ASP A 135 36.00 11.47 -7.55
CA ASP A 135 37.14 12.33 -7.88
C ASP A 135 37.40 12.32 -9.40
N ALA A 136 37.56 13.51 -9.98
CA ALA A 136 37.90 13.71 -11.38
C ALA A 136 39.37 13.33 -11.66
N LEU A 137 39.72 12.06 -11.47
CA LEU A 137 41.04 11.53 -11.75
C LEU A 137 40.99 10.73 -13.06
N SER A 138 41.44 11.40 -14.12
CA SER A 138 41.86 10.85 -15.42
C SER A 138 40.78 10.29 -16.37
N SER A 139 40.35 11.08 -17.36
CA SER A 139 40.71 10.87 -18.78
C SER A 139 39.89 11.75 -19.73
N ASP A 140 40.51 12.09 -20.87
CA ASP A 140 40.04 12.89 -22.00
C ASP A 140 38.86 12.26 -22.78
N SER A 141 37.82 11.80 -22.11
CA SER A 141 36.64 11.18 -22.76
C SER A 141 35.36 11.44 -21.96
N GLY A 142 34.85 12.67 -22.06
CA GLY A 142 33.48 13.01 -21.67
C GLY A 142 33.32 13.44 -20.21
N SER A 143 32.88 14.67 -20.02
CA SER A 143 32.53 15.29 -18.74
C SER A 143 31.30 14.65 -18.09
N GLY A 144 31.47 13.53 -17.38
CA GLY A 144 30.38 12.91 -16.62
C GLY A 144 30.48 13.19 -15.13
N HIS A 145 29.43 13.74 -14.52
CA HIS A 145 29.25 13.64 -13.07
C HIS A 145 29.06 12.16 -12.69
N GLN A 146 29.85 11.63 -11.76
CA GLN A 146 29.66 10.28 -11.22
C GLN A 146 29.50 10.37 -9.71
N TRP A 147 28.70 9.47 -9.15
CA TRP A 147 28.48 9.34 -7.71
C TRP A 147 29.22 8.11 -7.17
N GLN A 148 29.89 8.26 -6.04
CA GLN A 148 30.36 7.18 -5.20
C GLN A 148 29.35 7.00 -4.06
N ILE A 149 28.77 5.81 -3.97
CA ILE A 149 27.84 5.43 -2.92
C ILE A 149 28.61 4.56 -1.94
N HIS A 150 28.71 5.02 -0.69
CA HIS A 150 29.30 4.28 0.41
C HIS A 150 28.18 3.60 1.19
N TYR A 151 28.29 2.29 1.39
CA TYR A 151 27.23 1.51 2.01
C TYR A 151 27.78 0.41 2.92
N GLU A 152 26.94 -0.06 3.83
CA GLU A 152 27.24 -1.14 4.75
C GLU A 152 26.20 -2.24 4.63
N GLN A 153 26.65 -3.50 4.64
CA GLN A 153 25.76 -4.65 4.69
C GLN A 153 25.50 -5.05 6.15
N LEU A 154 24.24 -4.92 6.56
CA LEU A 154 23.76 -5.37 7.85
C LEU A 154 23.74 -6.90 7.87
N THR A 155 24.44 -7.49 8.83
CA THR A 155 24.39 -8.93 9.10
C THR A 155 23.43 -9.19 10.25
N ASP A 156 22.64 -10.27 10.17
CA ASP A 156 21.67 -10.64 11.21
C ASP A 156 22.34 -11.08 12.54
N ASP A 157 23.67 -11.19 12.57
CA ASP A 157 24.43 -11.68 13.72
C ASP A 157 24.77 -10.54 14.69
N GLN A 158 23.78 -10.12 15.48
CA GLN A 158 23.96 -9.16 16.58
C GLN A 158 24.84 -9.70 17.73
N SER A 159 25.51 -10.84 17.59
CA SER A 159 26.38 -11.41 18.63
C SER A 159 27.82 -10.86 18.64
N LEU A 160 28.20 -10.02 17.69
CA LEU A 160 29.53 -9.39 17.63
C LEU A 160 29.46 -7.87 17.76
N ASN A 161 29.34 -7.38 18.99
CA ASN A 161 29.43 -5.95 19.36
C ASN A 161 30.79 -5.27 19.05
N ASP A 162 31.68 -5.91 18.28
CA ASP A 162 33.03 -5.41 17.95
C ASP A 162 33.45 -5.65 16.49
N ALA A 163 32.55 -6.13 15.60
CA ALA A 163 32.88 -6.22 14.18
C ALA A 163 32.78 -4.82 13.55
N ILE A 164 33.90 -4.29 13.08
CA ILE A 164 33.92 -3.10 12.22
C ILE A 164 33.06 -3.44 11.00
N SER A 165 31.93 -2.75 10.85
CA SER A 165 31.12 -2.83 9.63
C SER A 165 32.02 -2.37 8.48
N GLU A 166 32.34 -3.28 7.56
CA GLU A 166 33.16 -2.94 6.40
C GLU A 166 32.32 -2.07 5.46
N THR A 167 32.70 -0.80 5.32
CA THR A 167 32.05 0.10 4.38
C THR A 167 32.53 -0.21 2.96
N ASP A 168 31.62 -0.69 2.13
CA ASP A 168 31.84 -0.90 0.71
C ASP A 168 31.55 0.36 -0.09
N THR A 169 32.01 0.42 -1.34
CA THR A 169 31.78 1.55 -2.24
C THR A 169 31.45 1.07 -3.65
N ILE A 170 30.45 1.72 -4.27
CA ILE A 170 30.12 1.54 -5.69
C ILE A 170 30.06 2.87 -6.40
N SER A 171 30.62 2.94 -7.61
CA SER A 171 30.51 4.10 -8.50
C SER A 171 29.36 3.92 -9.47
N VAL A 172 28.56 4.96 -9.66
CA VAL A 172 27.45 5.00 -10.62
C VAL A 172 27.45 6.28 -11.45
N ASP A 173 27.01 6.18 -12.70
CA ASP A 173 26.89 7.32 -13.60
C ASP A 173 25.69 8.21 -13.30
N TYR A 174 24.65 7.63 -12.69
CA TYR A 174 23.41 8.31 -12.32
C TYR A 174 22.84 7.74 -11.03
N LEU A 175 22.34 8.60 -10.14
CA LEU A 175 21.75 8.19 -8.86
C LEU A 175 20.25 8.51 -8.82
N ILE A 176 19.43 7.52 -8.48
CA ILE A 176 17.99 7.70 -8.25
C ILE A 176 17.70 7.46 -6.77
N ASN A 177 17.23 8.50 -6.07
CA ASN A 177 16.79 8.40 -4.68
C ASN A 177 15.29 8.09 -4.60
N ALA A 178 14.96 6.91 -4.06
CA ALA A 178 13.60 6.46 -3.80
C ALA A 178 13.42 5.98 -2.34
N CYS A 179 14.09 6.64 -1.39
CA CYS A 179 14.15 6.22 0.02
C CYS A 179 12.90 6.52 0.86
N GLY A 180 11.77 6.83 0.23
CA GLY A 180 10.51 7.11 0.92
C GLY A 180 10.63 8.27 1.90
N PHE A 181 10.18 8.11 3.15
CA PHE A 181 10.27 9.19 4.14
C PHE A 181 11.70 9.57 4.55
N LYS A 182 12.71 8.75 4.20
CA LYS A 182 14.14 9.00 4.45
C LYS A 182 14.84 9.65 3.24
N THR A 183 14.09 10.05 2.22
CA THR A 183 14.64 10.68 1.01
C THR A 183 15.45 11.95 1.29
N GLY A 184 15.10 12.72 2.33
CA GLY A 184 15.85 13.91 2.73
C GLY A 184 17.29 13.62 3.17
N ILE A 185 17.56 12.42 3.68
CA ILE A 185 18.92 12.01 4.10
C ILE A 185 19.86 11.99 2.89
N ILE A 186 19.46 11.34 1.80
CA ILE A 186 20.27 11.26 0.58
C ILE A 186 20.35 12.62 -0.11
N ASP A 187 19.27 13.40 -0.11
CA ASP A 187 19.27 14.78 -0.62
C ASP A 187 20.32 15.66 0.06
N ASN A 188 20.45 15.55 1.40
CA ASN A 188 21.49 16.25 2.14
C ASN A 188 22.90 15.81 1.71
N MET A 189 23.13 14.50 1.51
CA MET A 189 24.43 13.96 1.07
C MET A 189 24.83 14.51 -0.30
N VAL A 190 23.87 14.63 -1.24
CA VAL A 190 24.15 15.14 -2.60
C VAL A 190 24.04 16.67 -2.72
N GLY A 191 23.65 17.37 -1.64
CA GLY A 191 23.53 18.83 -1.60
C GLY A 191 22.30 19.39 -2.32
N VAL A 192 21.20 18.63 -2.37
CA VAL A 192 19.92 19.04 -2.99
C VAL A 192 18.96 19.50 -1.89
N PRO A 193 18.71 20.82 -1.75
CA PRO A 193 17.71 21.30 -0.79
C PRO A 193 16.30 21.02 -1.31
N ALA A 194 15.39 20.68 -0.40
CA ALA A 194 13.98 20.55 -0.72
C ALA A 194 13.11 20.79 0.51
N GLN A 195 11.98 21.45 0.29
CA GLN A 195 10.96 21.63 1.30
C GLN A 195 9.97 20.48 1.24
N ARG A 196 9.74 19.82 2.37
CA ARG A 196 8.81 18.69 2.48
C ARG A 196 8.32 18.51 3.91
N MET A 197 7.35 17.63 4.06
CA MET A 197 6.85 17.15 5.35
C MET A 197 6.87 15.63 5.40
N VAL A 198 6.85 15.09 6.62
CA VAL A 198 6.59 13.67 6.89
C VAL A 198 5.48 13.57 7.90
N GLU A 199 4.50 12.72 7.62
CA GLU A 199 3.40 12.39 8.53
C GLU A 199 3.47 10.92 8.94
N PHE A 200 3.70 10.64 10.22
CA PHE A 200 3.58 9.28 10.75
C PHE A 200 2.11 8.85 10.81
N LYS A 201 1.82 7.66 10.26
CA LYS A 201 0.47 7.09 10.19
C LYS A 201 0.47 5.62 10.54
N ALA A 202 -0.69 5.13 10.95
CA ALA A 202 -0.92 3.73 11.25
C ALA A 202 -2.33 3.26 10.83
N SER A 203 -2.44 2.00 10.44
CA SER A 203 -3.71 1.31 10.22
C SER A 203 -3.64 -0.06 10.89
N TYR A 204 -4.72 -0.44 11.57
CA TYR A 204 -4.70 -1.52 12.54
C TYR A 204 -5.24 -2.80 11.94
N VAL A 205 -4.61 -3.92 12.29
CA VAL A 205 -5.06 -5.24 11.87
C VAL A 205 -5.93 -5.82 12.98
N THR A 206 -7.05 -6.40 12.58
CA THR A 206 -8.02 -7.03 13.47
C THR A 206 -8.45 -8.36 12.88
N HIS A 207 -8.92 -9.26 13.74
CA HIS A 207 -9.54 -10.51 13.35
C HIS A 207 -11.00 -10.51 13.78
N TRP A 208 -11.90 -10.79 12.85
CA TRP A 208 -13.34 -10.83 13.05
C TRP A 208 -13.91 -12.08 12.40
N GLY A 209 -14.27 -13.05 13.25
CA GLY A 209 -14.80 -14.36 12.86
C GLY A 209 -15.93 -14.79 13.79
N SER A 210 -16.66 -15.84 13.41
CA SER A 210 -17.73 -16.43 14.21
C SER A 210 -17.18 -16.99 15.53
N ASP A 211 -17.94 -16.81 16.63
CA ASP A 211 -17.56 -17.07 18.04
C ASP A 211 -17.22 -18.54 18.41
N ASN A 212 -16.66 -19.35 17.50
CA ASN A 212 -16.27 -20.73 17.77
C ASN A 212 -14.78 -20.93 18.11
N GLU A 213 -13.95 -19.88 18.09
CA GLU A 213 -12.57 -19.96 18.62
C GLU A 213 -12.53 -19.56 20.10
N THR A 214 -13.10 -20.41 20.94
CA THR A 214 -12.69 -20.49 22.33
C THR A 214 -11.34 -21.22 22.42
N ASN A 215 -10.33 -20.53 22.95
CA ASN A 215 -9.11 -21.05 23.58
C ASN A 215 -8.27 -22.05 22.77
N ASN A 216 -7.21 -21.57 22.09
CA ASN A 216 -6.00 -22.39 21.91
C ASN A 216 -4.68 -21.63 21.75
N ASP A 217 -4.61 -20.33 22.08
CA ASP A 217 -3.33 -19.61 22.13
C ASP A 217 -2.80 -19.52 23.56
N ALA A 218 -2.50 -20.70 24.12
CA ALA A 218 -1.54 -20.84 25.21
C ALA A 218 -0.90 -22.23 25.11
N ASN A 219 0.39 -22.24 24.74
CA ASN A 219 1.28 -23.39 24.54
C ASN A 219 1.09 -24.19 23.24
N ASN A 220 1.99 -23.99 22.28
CA ASN A 220 2.97 -25.05 21.99
C ASN A 220 4.19 -24.53 21.24
N ASN A 221 5.31 -24.66 21.93
CA ASN A 221 6.66 -24.51 21.41
C ASN A 221 7.12 -25.91 20.98
N THR A 222 6.95 -26.28 19.70
CA THR A 222 7.63 -27.44 19.11
C THR A 222 7.81 -27.29 17.61
N ASN A 223 9.06 -27.26 17.17
CA ASN A 223 9.49 -27.53 15.81
C ASN A 223 8.82 -28.81 15.27
N ASN A 224 8.13 -28.69 14.13
CA ASN A 224 8.04 -29.73 13.11
C ASN A 224 7.48 -29.12 11.82
N ASP A 225 8.29 -29.22 10.77
CA ASP A 225 7.95 -28.92 9.38
C ASP A 225 7.14 -30.08 8.79
N PRO A 226 5.98 -29.86 8.14
CA PRO A 226 5.39 -30.86 7.27
C PRO A 226 5.50 -30.45 5.80
N ALA A 227 6.23 -31.30 5.08
CA ALA A 227 6.32 -31.32 3.63
C ALA A 227 4.94 -31.34 2.93
N LEU A 228 4.89 -30.59 1.84
CA LEU A 228 4.02 -30.68 0.66
C LEU A 228 3.19 -31.98 0.56
N ASN A 229 1.87 -31.84 0.72
CA ASN A 229 0.90 -32.66 0.00
C ASN A 229 -0.32 -31.82 -0.33
N GLY A 230 -0.58 -31.70 -1.64
CA GLY A 230 -1.69 -30.97 -2.22
C GLY A 230 -3.03 -31.55 -1.81
N SER A 231 -3.84 -30.70 -1.20
CA SER A 231 -5.28 -30.81 -1.00
C SER A 231 -5.74 -29.41 -0.63
N GLU A 232 -5.97 -28.56 -1.63
CA GLU A 232 -6.64 -27.27 -1.49
C GLU A 232 -8.06 -27.51 -0.98
N THR A 233 -8.20 -27.60 0.33
CA THR A 233 -9.44 -27.31 1.02
C THR A 233 -9.11 -26.20 1.99
N ASP A 234 -9.10 -24.97 1.48
CA ASP A 234 -9.22 -23.76 2.29
C ASP A 234 -10.46 -23.95 3.15
N SER A 235 -10.27 -24.34 4.42
CA SER A 235 -11.36 -24.42 5.40
C SER A 235 -11.73 -22.98 5.77
N LEU A 236 -12.50 -22.35 4.90
CA LEU A 236 -12.95 -20.98 5.05
C LEU A 236 -13.91 -20.89 6.24
N ASN A 237 -13.47 -20.17 7.27
CA ASN A 237 -14.32 -19.72 8.36
C ASN A 237 -15.62 -19.09 7.79
N SER A 238 -16.74 -19.52 8.37
CA SER A 238 -18.15 -19.30 7.98
C SER A 238 -18.65 -17.85 8.16
N GLY A 239 -17.89 -16.89 7.65
CA GLY A 239 -18.21 -15.45 7.69
C GLY A 239 -18.60 -14.92 6.31
N LEU A 240 -19.65 -14.09 6.27
CA LEU A 240 -20.03 -13.28 5.11
C LEU A 240 -18.79 -12.56 4.54
N ARG A 241 -18.55 -12.72 3.23
CA ARG A 241 -17.49 -11.99 2.53
C ARG A 241 -17.89 -10.55 2.33
N LEU A 242 -17.22 -9.64 3.02
CA LEU A 242 -17.47 -8.21 2.88
C LEU A 242 -16.62 -7.61 1.77
N PRO A 243 -17.15 -6.63 1.01
CA PRO A 243 -16.31 -5.74 0.23
C PRO A 243 -15.55 -4.80 1.19
N GLU A 244 -14.59 -4.06 0.67
CA GLU A 244 -14.11 -2.88 1.39
C GLU A 244 -15.27 -1.90 1.62
N ILE A 245 -15.35 -1.37 2.84
CA ILE A 245 -16.37 -0.40 3.26
C ILE A 245 -15.66 0.89 3.64
N ILE A 246 -16.08 2.00 3.05
CA ILE A 246 -15.64 3.36 3.38
C ILE A 246 -16.84 4.16 3.89
N ILE A 247 -16.73 4.66 5.11
CA ILE A 247 -17.66 5.63 5.67
C ILE A 247 -17.01 7.00 5.62
N HIS A 248 -17.63 7.93 4.89
CA HIS A 248 -17.13 9.29 4.74
C HIS A 248 -17.02 10.00 6.10
N GLY A 249 -16.03 10.87 6.22
CA GLY A 249 -15.80 11.65 7.42
C GLY A 249 -14.67 12.66 7.24
N LYS A 250 -14.74 13.79 7.93
CA LYS A 250 -13.75 14.86 7.79
C LYS A 250 -12.43 14.47 8.45
N ARG A 251 -11.37 14.39 7.63
CA ARG A 251 -10.00 14.08 8.08
C ARG A 251 -9.57 14.92 9.28
N GLY A 252 -8.91 14.26 10.24
CA GLY A 252 -8.31 14.89 11.41
C GLY A 252 -9.29 15.21 12.54
N THR A 253 -10.59 14.95 12.34
CA THR A 253 -11.63 15.13 13.35
C THR A 253 -11.96 13.81 14.05
N PRO A 254 -12.70 13.84 15.19
CA PRO A 254 -13.22 12.62 15.83
C PRO A 254 -14.17 11.81 14.93
N GLN A 255 -14.69 12.40 13.86
CA GLN A 255 -15.56 11.76 12.87
C GLN A 255 -14.84 11.65 11.53
N GLY A 256 -13.54 11.36 11.56
CA GLY A 256 -12.75 11.12 10.36
C GLY A 256 -13.28 9.95 9.54
N MET A 257 -12.95 9.94 8.25
CA MET A 257 -13.25 8.81 7.36
C MET A 257 -12.77 7.50 7.98
N VAL A 258 -13.62 6.47 7.93
CA VAL A 258 -13.29 5.11 8.37
C VAL A 258 -13.33 4.19 7.15
N GLN A 259 -12.23 3.46 6.94
CA GLN A 259 -12.10 2.46 5.89
C GLN A 259 -11.82 1.10 6.55
N LEU A 260 -12.66 0.12 6.22
CA LEU A 260 -12.56 -1.27 6.65
C LEU A 260 -12.23 -2.13 5.42
N THR A 261 -10.98 -2.56 5.33
CA THR A 261 -10.47 -3.34 4.20
C THR A 261 -10.39 -4.82 4.59
N PRO A 262 -11.11 -5.72 3.91
CA PRO A 262 -11.12 -7.14 4.21
C PRO A 262 -9.87 -7.84 3.68
N TYR A 263 -9.43 -8.85 4.43
CA TYR A 263 -8.43 -9.85 4.04
C TYR A 263 -9.05 -11.26 4.19
N PRO A 264 -8.45 -12.29 3.57
CA PRO A 264 -8.86 -13.68 3.79
C PRO A 264 -8.93 -14.07 5.27
N GLU A 265 -9.72 -15.12 5.52
CA GLU A 265 -9.85 -15.76 6.85
C GLU A 265 -10.30 -14.81 7.98
N GLY A 266 -11.08 -13.77 7.67
CA GLY A 266 -11.67 -12.90 8.69
C GLY A 266 -10.71 -11.84 9.24
N TYR A 267 -9.56 -11.62 8.60
CA TYR A 267 -8.71 -10.48 8.91
C TYR A 267 -9.23 -9.20 8.26
N TYR A 268 -9.07 -8.07 8.95
CA TYR A 268 -9.46 -6.76 8.46
C TYR A 268 -8.42 -5.72 8.85
N GLN A 269 -8.12 -4.82 7.92
CA GLN A 269 -7.36 -3.60 8.17
C GLN A 269 -8.32 -2.43 8.36
N ILE A 270 -8.10 -1.67 9.43
CA ILE A 270 -8.88 -0.47 9.75
C ILE A 270 -8.00 0.75 9.57
N HIS A 271 -8.43 1.64 8.70
CA HIS A 271 -7.80 2.93 8.45
C HIS A 271 -8.81 4.02 8.78
N SER A 272 -8.63 4.72 9.90
CA SER A 272 -9.53 5.78 10.34
C SER A 272 -8.78 7.09 10.47
N MET A 273 -9.15 8.08 9.66
CA MET A 273 -8.52 9.40 9.55
C MET A 273 -8.77 10.32 10.77
N ASN A 274 -8.77 9.75 11.98
CA ASN A 274 -8.85 10.41 13.28
C ASN A 274 -7.47 10.37 13.99
N LYS A 275 -7.17 11.39 14.79
CA LYS A 275 -5.97 11.49 15.65
C LYS A 275 -5.95 10.46 16.80
N ALA A 276 -7.09 9.89 17.17
CA ALA A 276 -7.15 8.81 18.15
C ALA A 276 -6.66 7.46 17.59
N VAL A 277 -6.73 7.29 16.26
CA VAL A 277 -6.52 6.02 15.55
C VAL A 277 -5.36 6.11 14.55
N THR A 278 -5.55 6.57 13.31
CA THR A 278 -4.48 6.56 12.29
C THR A 278 -3.53 7.74 12.39
N LEU A 279 -4.07 8.93 12.63
CA LEU A 279 -3.27 10.15 12.68
C LEU A 279 -2.69 10.33 14.07
N PHE A 280 -1.63 11.13 14.19
CA PHE A 280 -1.03 11.45 15.48
C PHE A 280 -0.91 12.95 15.63
N GLN A 281 -1.19 13.44 16.83
CA GLN A 281 -1.24 14.88 17.09
C GLN A 281 0.09 15.58 16.83
N ASP A 282 1.20 14.89 17.06
CA ASP A 282 2.56 15.35 16.84
C ASP A 282 3.29 14.51 15.77
N GLY A 283 2.54 13.86 14.88
CA GLY A 283 3.07 12.99 13.83
C GLY A 283 3.42 13.69 12.52
N LEU A 284 3.04 14.97 12.34
CA LEU A 284 3.36 15.76 11.15
C LEU A 284 4.53 16.72 11.46
N VAL A 285 5.59 16.61 10.69
CA VAL A 285 6.81 17.42 10.81
C VAL A 285 7.24 17.94 9.45
N ALA A 286 7.92 19.08 9.41
CA ALA A 286 8.43 19.71 8.19
C ALA A 286 9.96 19.80 8.23
N THR A 287 10.58 20.03 7.07
CA THR A 287 12.01 20.33 6.96
C THR A 287 12.39 21.60 7.70
N LYS A 288 13.68 21.71 8.05
CA LYS A 288 14.31 22.95 8.54
C LYS A 288 14.99 23.66 7.37
N ALA A 289 15.51 24.86 7.60
CA ALA A 289 16.13 25.67 6.54
C ALA A 289 17.43 25.06 5.99
N ASP A 290 18.12 24.26 6.80
CA ASP A 290 19.43 23.67 6.55
C ASP A 290 19.41 22.13 6.50
N ASP A 291 18.22 21.52 6.54
CA ASP A 291 18.05 20.07 6.54
C ASP A 291 16.82 19.67 5.71
N ALA A 292 17.06 18.90 4.64
CA ALA A 292 16.02 18.40 3.75
C ALA A 292 15.25 17.21 4.35
N GLN A 293 15.65 16.65 5.49
CA GLN A 293 14.97 15.54 6.18
C GLN A 293 14.09 16.06 7.32
N PRO A 294 12.75 15.90 7.24
CA PRO A 294 11.88 16.16 8.39
C PRO A 294 12.19 15.19 9.53
N GLU A 295 12.40 15.73 10.72
CA GLU A 295 12.73 14.97 11.93
C GLU A 295 11.47 14.51 12.66
N LEU A 296 11.10 13.24 12.49
CA LEU A 296 10.09 12.61 13.36
C LEU A 296 10.64 12.48 14.78
N LYS A 297 9.76 12.59 15.77
CA LYS A 297 10.12 12.35 17.18
C LYS A 297 10.62 10.91 17.37
N ALA A 298 11.59 10.73 18.28
CA ALA A 298 12.22 9.43 18.59
C ALA A 298 11.21 8.28 18.71
N LYS A 299 10.14 8.45 19.49
CA LYS A 299 9.07 7.44 19.65
C LYS A 299 8.47 6.88 18.34
N TYR A 300 8.53 7.63 17.23
CA TYR A 300 8.07 7.17 15.92
C TYR A 300 9.17 6.46 15.15
N ILE A 301 10.43 6.89 15.28
CA ILE A 301 11.59 6.19 14.73
C ILE A 301 11.76 4.85 15.43
N ASP A 302 11.72 4.84 16.77
CA ASP A 302 11.73 3.61 17.59
C ASP A 302 10.60 2.68 17.16
N CYS A 303 9.40 3.23 16.91
CA CYS A 303 8.27 2.43 16.40
C CYS A 303 8.55 1.82 15.02
N ILE A 304 9.21 2.56 14.12
CA ILE A 304 9.57 2.10 12.76
C ILE A 304 10.64 1.01 12.79
N GLU A 305 11.60 1.12 13.71
CA GLU A 305 12.79 0.26 13.76
C GLU A 305 12.60 -0.95 14.68
N GLU A 306 11.92 -0.77 15.81
CA GLU A 306 11.73 -1.81 16.85
C GLU A 306 10.30 -2.37 16.91
N GLY A 307 9.36 -1.74 16.20
CA GLY A 307 7.95 -2.12 16.20
C GLY A 307 7.12 -1.43 17.30
N TRP A 308 5.87 -1.88 17.47
CA TRP A 308 4.94 -1.21 18.36
C TRP A 308 5.18 -1.53 19.83
N ASN A 309 5.02 -0.51 20.68
CA ASN A 309 4.66 -0.74 22.07
C ASN A 309 3.32 -1.52 22.14
N PRO A 310 3.27 -2.72 22.74
CA PRO A 310 2.08 -3.58 22.70
C PRO A 310 0.83 -2.95 23.33
N GLU A 311 0.98 -2.19 24.42
CA GLU A 311 -0.14 -1.52 25.08
C GLU A 311 -0.72 -0.42 24.18
N THR A 312 0.15 0.38 23.56
CA THR A 312 -0.28 1.44 22.63
C THR A 312 -1.00 0.86 21.42
N LEU A 313 -0.47 -0.24 20.86
CA LEU A 313 -1.10 -0.94 19.75
C LEU A 313 -2.50 -1.45 20.16
N GLN A 314 -2.60 -2.17 21.28
CA GLN A 314 -3.87 -2.71 21.77
C GLN A 314 -4.92 -1.60 21.96
N GLN A 315 -4.55 -0.49 22.61
CA GLN A 315 -5.46 0.62 22.87
C GLN A 315 -5.97 1.27 21.58
N ARG A 316 -5.10 1.45 20.57
CA ARG A 316 -5.49 2.12 19.32
C ARG A 316 -6.23 1.18 18.37
N SER A 317 -5.87 -0.09 18.34
CA SER A 317 -6.65 -1.13 17.67
C SER A 317 -8.06 -1.22 18.24
N GLN A 318 -8.23 -1.17 19.56
CA GLN A 318 -9.57 -1.17 20.18
C GLN A 318 -10.38 0.07 19.76
N ARG A 319 -9.77 1.27 19.78
CA ARG A 319 -10.46 2.48 19.30
C ARG A 319 -10.86 2.37 17.82
N ALA A 320 -10.02 1.75 16.99
CA ALA A 320 -10.33 1.51 15.58
C ALA A 320 -11.56 0.58 15.44
N ILE A 321 -11.64 -0.48 16.25
CA ILE A 321 -12.79 -1.38 16.32
C ILE A 321 -14.04 -0.63 16.76
N ASP A 322 -13.95 0.18 17.82
CA ASP A 322 -15.07 0.94 18.35
C ASP A 322 -15.64 1.91 17.31
N GLU A 323 -14.78 2.57 16.52
CA GLU A 323 -15.19 3.47 15.44
C GLU A 323 -15.89 2.75 14.28
N VAL A 324 -15.35 1.61 13.83
CA VAL A 324 -16.01 0.78 12.81
C VAL A 324 -17.36 0.27 13.32
N SER A 325 -17.41 -0.13 14.59
CA SER A 325 -18.61 -0.68 15.25
C SER A 325 -19.77 0.30 15.33
N GLU A 326 -19.52 1.59 15.16
CA GLU A 326 -20.59 2.55 15.02
C GLU A 326 -21.48 2.24 13.80
N PHE A 327 -20.87 1.88 12.67
CA PHE A 327 -21.56 1.64 11.40
C PHE A 327 -21.71 0.16 11.09
N VAL A 328 -20.89 -0.69 11.68
CA VAL A 328 -20.94 -2.15 11.53
C VAL A 328 -21.08 -2.77 12.93
N PRO A 329 -22.28 -2.77 13.55
CA PRO A 329 -22.43 -3.06 14.98
C PRO A 329 -21.85 -4.40 15.44
N ARG A 330 -21.93 -5.44 14.60
CA ARG A 330 -21.37 -6.76 14.90
C ARG A 330 -19.84 -6.79 14.90
N PHE A 331 -19.18 -5.78 14.34
CA PHE A 331 -17.73 -5.63 14.35
C PHE A 331 -17.18 -5.38 15.77
N ALA A 332 -18.02 -5.03 16.73
CA ALA A 332 -17.62 -4.85 18.13
C ALA A 332 -17.02 -6.11 18.78
N THR A 333 -17.24 -7.28 18.17
CA THR A 333 -16.64 -8.56 18.61
C THR A 333 -15.27 -8.84 17.98
N ALA A 334 -14.81 -8.00 17.05
CA ALA A 334 -13.48 -8.11 16.46
C ALA A 334 -12.40 -7.97 17.54
N LYS A 335 -11.27 -8.62 17.33
CA LYS A 335 -10.13 -8.60 18.25
C LYS A 335 -8.92 -7.92 17.58
N PRO A 336 -8.21 -7.04 18.30
CA PRO A 336 -6.89 -6.57 17.87
C PRO A 336 -5.95 -7.74 17.58
N THR A 337 -5.07 -7.58 16.59
CA THR A 337 -3.91 -8.47 16.42
C THR A 337 -2.64 -7.82 16.99
N GLY A 338 -1.55 -8.58 17.00
CA GLY A 338 -0.24 -8.11 17.48
C GLY A 338 0.52 -7.21 16.50
N ASN A 339 -0.09 -6.75 15.40
CA ASN A 339 0.60 -5.92 14.41
C ASN A 339 -0.31 -4.87 13.75
N ALA A 340 0.31 -3.89 13.08
CA ALA A 340 -0.33 -2.83 12.32
C ALA A 340 0.52 -2.49 11.09
N LEU A 341 -0.08 -1.86 10.07
CA LEU A 341 0.71 -1.21 9.02
C LEU A 341 0.96 0.25 9.43
N TYR A 342 2.20 0.71 9.36
CA TYR A 342 2.59 2.03 9.83
C TYR A 342 3.88 2.52 9.17
N GLY A 343 4.15 3.81 9.31
CA GLY A 343 5.37 4.43 8.81
C GLY A 343 5.24 5.92 8.60
N GLY A 344 6.35 6.56 8.24
CA GLY A 344 6.35 7.92 7.74
C GLY A 344 5.83 7.97 6.31
N GLN A 345 4.84 8.82 6.05
CA GLN A 345 4.45 9.18 4.70
C GLN A 345 5.04 10.55 4.37
N GLN A 346 5.88 10.60 3.35
CA GLN A 346 6.40 11.86 2.83
C GLN A 346 5.30 12.66 2.10
N ILE A 347 5.38 13.98 2.21
CA ILE A 347 4.53 14.95 1.54
C ILE A 347 5.44 16.04 0.94
N PRO A 348 5.55 16.15 -0.40
CA PRO A 348 6.31 17.21 -1.03
C PRO A 348 5.77 18.62 -0.71
N GLY A 349 6.66 19.60 -0.63
CA GLY A 349 6.29 21.00 -0.42
C GLY A 349 5.84 21.35 1.01
N ASP A 350 5.00 22.37 1.12
CA ASP A 350 4.56 22.98 2.38
C ASP A 350 3.05 22.86 2.64
N ASN A 351 2.32 22.24 1.72
CA ASN A 351 0.88 22.06 1.81
C ASN A 351 0.53 20.58 2.08
N ASP A 352 0.12 20.28 3.32
CA ASP A 352 -0.15 18.92 3.79
C ASP A 352 -1.41 18.28 3.16
N THR A 353 -2.17 19.08 2.41
CA THR A 353 -3.34 18.66 1.62
C THR A 353 -2.98 18.25 0.19
N LEU A 354 -1.86 18.73 -0.36
CA LEU A 354 -1.39 18.38 -1.69
C LEU A 354 -0.54 17.10 -1.62
N ARG A 355 -1.15 15.99 -2.05
CA ARG A 355 -0.53 14.66 -2.09
C ARG A 355 -0.37 14.20 -3.53
N VAL A 356 0.23 15.06 -4.33
CA VAL A 356 0.58 14.74 -5.72
C VAL A 356 1.88 13.96 -5.68
N ALA A 357 2.01 12.96 -6.54
CA ALA A 357 3.27 12.31 -6.75
C ALA A 357 4.24 13.28 -7.41
N ASP A 358 5.49 13.27 -6.95
CA ASP A 358 6.49 14.13 -7.51
C ASP A 358 7.73 13.31 -7.87
N VAL A 359 8.24 13.58 -9.06
CA VAL A 359 9.56 13.16 -9.48
C VAL A 359 10.34 14.43 -9.76
N SER A 360 11.41 14.62 -9.01
CA SER A 360 12.30 15.76 -9.20
C SER A 360 13.52 15.30 -9.97
N LEU A 361 13.75 15.94 -11.11
CA LEU A 361 14.81 15.60 -12.05
C LEU A 361 15.91 16.67 -12.02
N TYR A 362 17.15 16.25 -11.75
CA TYR A 362 18.33 17.12 -11.67
C TYR A 362 19.38 16.66 -12.70
N PRO A 363 19.13 16.88 -14.00
CA PRO A 363 20.00 16.38 -15.08
C PRO A 363 21.45 16.83 -14.94
N GLU A 364 21.70 18.04 -14.46
CA GLU A 364 23.04 18.58 -14.24
C GLU A 364 23.80 17.91 -13.09
N LEU A 365 23.09 17.23 -12.19
CA LEU A 365 23.67 16.49 -11.07
C LEU A 365 23.77 14.99 -11.35
N HIS A 366 23.27 14.51 -12.49
CA HIS A 366 23.00 13.09 -12.75
C HIS A 366 22.25 12.44 -11.57
N TYR A 367 21.19 13.12 -11.12
CA TYR A 367 20.43 12.74 -9.95
C TYR A 367 18.92 12.91 -10.21
N ALA A 368 18.14 11.94 -9.75
CA ALA A 368 16.68 12.03 -9.71
C ALA A 368 16.18 11.62 -8.33
N ARG A 369 15.03 12.17 -7.95
CA ARG A 369 14.36 11.86 -6.69
C ARG A 369 12.92 11.46 -6.99
N ALA A 370 12.53 10.26 -6.56
CA ALA A 370 11.18 9.76 -6.67
C ALA A 370 10.45 9.86 -5.33
N GLU A 371 9.48 10.76 -5.23
CA GLU A 371 8.69 11.04 -4.01
C GLU A 371 7.25 10.55 -4.19
N ASN A 372 7.09 9.23 -4.35
CA ASN A 372 5.79 8.61 -4.59
C ASN A 372 4.90 8.67 -3.33
N VAL A 373 3.85 9.48 -3.37
CA VAL A 373 2.84 9.56 -2.29
C VAL A 373 1.76 8.47 -2.42
N LYS A 374 1.55 7.96 -3.64
CA LYS A 374 0.57 6.92 -3.99
C LYS A 374 1.24 5.87 -4.87
N ALA A 375 0.95 4.58 -4.65
CA ALA A 375 1.55 3.51 -5.46
C ALA A 375 1.23 3.67 -6.96
N SER A 376 0.04 4.18 -7.29
CA SER A 376 -0.42 4.38 -8.67
C SER A 376 0.42 5.37 -9.48
N SER A 377 1.24 6.22 -8.84
CA SER A 377 2.10 7.16 -9.55
C SER A 377 3.49 6.63 -9.86
N ALA A 378 3.84 5.45 -9.36
CA ALA A 378 5.19 4.92 -9.50
C ALA A 378 5.57 4.69 -10.97
N LEU A 379 4.62 4.27 -11.80
CA LEU A 379 4.85 4.06 -13.24
C LEU A 379 5.12 5.39 -13.97
N ALA A 380 4.31 6.42 -13.72
CA ALA A 380 4.52 7.74 -14.31
C ALA A 380 5.88 8.34 -13.90
N ALA A 381 6.24 8.25 -12.61
CA ALA A 381 7.55 8.68 -12.14
C ALA A 381 8.70 7.90 -12.80
N SER A 382 8.52 6.59 -13.03
CA SER A 382 9.49 5.77 -13.76
C SER A 382 9.59 6.18 -15.23
N ASP A 383 8.48 6.50 -15.90
CA ASP A 383 8.48 6.95 -17.29
C ASP A 383 9.25 8.27 -17.45
N ASP A 384 9.05 9.23 -16.55
CA ASP A 384 9.75 10.51 -16.55
C ASP A 384 11.27 10.32 -16.34
N ILE A 385 11.67 9.42 -15.44
CA ILE A 385 13.10 9.08 -15.23
C ILE A 385 13.69 8.43 -16.48
N VAL A 386 13.00 7.46 -17.08
CA VAL A 386 13.48 6.78 -18.29
C VAL A 386 13.65 7.77 -19.44
N ALA A 387 12.65 8.64 -19.67
CA ALA A 387 12.72 9.67 -20.70
C ALA A 387 13.92 10.62 -20.49
N LEU A 388 14.20 10.98 -19.23
CA LEU A 388 15.39 11.77 -18.91
C LEU A 388 16.69 11.03 -19.25
N LEU A 389 16.82 9.77 -18.80
CA LEU A 389 18.02 8.98 -19.03
C LEU A 389 18.29 8.73 -20.52
N GLU A 390 17.24 8.57 -21.33
CA GLU A 390 17.34 8.52 -22.80
C GLU A 390 17.83 9.85 -23.37
N SER A 391 17.27 10.97 -22.91
CA SER A 391 17.66 12.32 -23.37
C SER A 391 19.12 12.66 -23.05
N GLN A 392 19.67 12.06 -21.98
CA GLN A 392 21.06 12.21 -21.56
C GLN A 392 21.97 11.08 -22.08
N HIS A 393 21.44 10.17 -22.91
CA HIS A 393 22.16 9.05 -23.51
C HIS A 393 22.73 8.01 -22.52
N PHE A 394 22.20 7.96 -21.28
CA PHE A 394 22.50 6.88 -20.33
C PHE A 394 21.82 5.57 -20.72
N LEU A 395 20.65 5.67 -21.35
CA LEU A 395 19.88 4.54 -21.84
C LEU A 395 19.60 4.70 -23.33
N GLN A 396 19.47 3.56 -24.00
CA GLN A 396 18.89 3.46 -25.33
C GLN A 396 17.67 2.57 -25.21
N SER A 397 16.49 3.09 -25.56
CA SER A 397 15.31 2.24 -25.71
C SER A 397 15.18 1.71 -27.12
N THR A 398 14.59 0.53 -27.21
CA THR A 398 14.07 -0.01 -28.46
C THR A 398 12.57 0.20 -28.50
N GLU A 399 12.01 0.44 -29.69
CA GLU A 399 10.55 0.55 -29.87
C GLU A 399 9.82 -0.65 -29.27
N GLN A 400 10.39 -1.86 -29.40
CA GLN A 400 9.83 -3.11 -28.87
C GLN A 400 9.72 -3.11 -27.33
N GLN A 401 10.71 -2.57 -26.61
CA GLN A 401 10.66 -2.51 -25.14
C GLN A 401 9.58 -1.53 -24.65
N ASN A 402 9.40 -0.42 -25.36
CA ASN A 402 8.36 0.55 -25.05
C ASN A 402 6.96 -0.01 -25.37
N ASP A 403 6.82 -0.73 -26.47
CA ASP A 403 5.57 -1.38 -26.87
C ASP A 403 5.09 -2.42 -25.86
N ALA A 404 6.00 -3.30 -25.41
CA ALA A 404 5.71 -4.31 -24.39
C ALA A 404 5.25 -3.68 -23.06
N ARG A 405 5.89 -2.58 -22.64
CA ARG A 405 5.49 -1.82 -21.44
C ARG A 405 4.08 -1.24 -21.59
N LEU A 406 3.78 -0.61 -22.73
CA LEU A 406 2.52 0.07 -22.97
C LEU A 406 1.32 -0.90 -23.02
N HIS A 407 1.54 -2.11 -23.52
CA HIS A 407 0.51 -3.15 -23.63
C HIS A 407 0.52 -4.16 -22.47
N HIS A 408 1.20 -3.84 -21.36
CA HIS A 408 1.33 -4.69 -20.17
C HIS A 408 1.90 -6.09 -20.44
N ASP A 409 2.73 -6.24 -21.47
CA ASP A 409 3.39 -7.50 -21.85
C ASP A 409 4.77 -7.61 -21.18
N TRP A 410 4.76 -8.01 -19.91
CA TRP A 410 5.99 -8.12 -19.13
C TRP A 410 6.58 -9.53 -19.23
N ALA A 411 7.83 -9.64 -19.73
CA ALA A 411 8.52 -10.92 -19.95
C ALA A 411 8.52 -11.86 -18.73
N TYR A 412 8.63 -11.31 -17.51
CA TYR A 412 8.64 -12.12 -16.28
C TYR A 412 7.28 -12.79 -16.01
N LEU A 413 6.16 -12.20 -16.45
CA LEU A 413 4.82 -12.78 -16.29
C LEU A 413 4.59 -14.01 -17.16
N HIS A 414 5.43 -14.25 -18.18
CA HIS A 414 5.41 -15.50 -18.96
C HIS A 414 6.07 -16.67 -18.23
N GLN A 415 6.91 -16.37 -17.23
CA GLN A 415 7.72 -17.37 -16.51
C GLN A 415 7.34 -17.50 -15.03
N SER A 416 6.63 -16.53 -14.48
CA SER A 416 6.09 -16.53 -13.11
C SER A 416 4.58 -16.42 -13.15
N GLY A 417 3.91 -17.27 -12.38
CA GLY A 417 2.47 -17.28 -12.23
C GLY A 417 1.98 -16.68 -10.91
N LYS A 418 0.66 -16.73 -10.72
CA LYS A 418 0.02 -16.33 -9.46
C LYS A 418 0.61 -17.06 -8.24
N GLN A 419 0.93 -18.34 -8.38
CA GLN A 419 1.44 -19.17 -7.28
C GLN A 419 2.79 -18.66 -6.74
N ASP A 420 3.71 -18.27 -7.62
CA ASP A 420 5.03 -17.75 -7.21
C ASP A 420 4.87 -16.46 -6.38
N ILE A 421 3.94 -15.59 -6.80
CA ILE A 421 3.57 -14.36 -6.08
C ILE A 421 2.93 -14.71 -4.74
N ASP A 422 2.02 -15.68 -4.69
CA ASP A 422 1.34 -16.10 -3.45
C ASP A 422 2.35 -16.61 -2.41
N GLU A 423 3.28 -17.46 -2.83
CA GLU A 423 4.29 -18.07 -1.95
C GLU A 423 5.25 -17.00 -1.41
N LEU A 424 5.77 -16.12 -2.25
CA LEU A 424 6.66 -15.04 -1.81
C LEU A 424 5.93 -14.01 -0.95
N ALA A 425 4.71 -13.61 -1.31
CA ALA A 425 3.91 -12.69 -0.51
C ALA A 425 3.61 -13.26 0.88
N ARG A 426 3.32 -14.57 0.98
CA ARG A 426 3.12 -15.26 2.27
C ARG A 426 4.41 -15.24 3.11
N ARG A 427 5.57 -15.49 2.50
CA ARG A 427 6.87 -15.36 3.18
C ARG A 427 7.07 -13.95 3.71
N PHE A 428 6.79 -12.91 2.92
CA PHE A 428 6.92 -11.51 3.36
C PHE A 428 5.98 -11.12 4.49
N ALA A 429 4.73 -11.60 4.48
CA ALA A 429 3.81 -11.38 5.58
C ALA A 429 4.36 -11.99 6.88
N ASN A 430 4.79 -13.26 6.83
CA ASN A 430 5.33 -13.97 7.98
C ASN A 430 6.61 -13.34 8.54
N GLN A 431 7.57 -12.97 7.67
CA GLN A 431 8.81 -12.30 8.07
C GLN A 431 8.56 -10.96 8.76
N ARG A 432 7.46 -10.29 8.43
CA ARG A 432 7.04 -9.01 9.04
C ARG A 432 6.05 -9.21 10.19
N ALA A 433 5.89 -10.44 10.68
CA ALA A 433 4.97 -10.81 11.76
C ALA A 433 3.51 -10.42 11.50
N PHE A 434 3.07 -10.45 10.24
CA PHE A 434 1.65 -10.37 9.89
C PHE A 434 1.05 -11.77 9.77
N PRO A 435 -0.24 -11.94 10.08
CA PRO A 435 -0.95 -13.20 9.80
C PRO A 435 -0.82 -13.59 8.33
N SER A 436 -0.48 -14.85 8.05
CA SER A 436 -0.34 -15.37 6.68
C SER A 436 -1.52 -15.03 5.75
N PRO A 437 -2.80 -15.06 6.19
CA PRO A 437 -3.93 -14.74 5.33
C PRO A 437 -3.89 -13.31 4.76
N MET A 438 -3.20 -12.38 5.43
CA MET A 438 -3.04 -11.01 4.93
C MET A 438 -2.21 -10.90 3.64
N SER A 439 -1.47 -11.92 3.23
CA SER A 439 -0.80 -11.94 1.91
C SER A 439 -1.74 -12.25 0.75
N GLY A 440 -2.93 -12.77 1.06
CA GLY A 440 -3.94 -13.13 0.07
C GLY A 440 -4.78 -11.95 -0.39
N VAL A 441 -5.69 -12.22 -1.34
CA VAL A 441 -6.64 -11.25 -1.87
C VAL A 441 -8.05 -11.69 -1.53
N VAL A 442 -8.91 -10.73 -1.19
CA VAL A 442 -10.36 -10.95 -1.18
C VAL A 442 -10.81 -10.76 -2.62
N THR A 443 -11.22 -11.86 -3.25
CA THR A 443 -11.32 -12.00 -4.71
C THR A 443 -12.08 -10.84 -5.37
N PRO A 444 -11.52 -10.19 -6.39
CA PRO A 444 -12.26 -9.22 -7.20
C PRO A 444 -13.35 -9.90 -8.04
N ILE A 445 -14.41 -9.17 -8.34
CA ILE A 445 -15.44 -9.55 -9.33
C ILE A 445 -14.79 -9.50 -10.70
N ILE A 446 -14.08 -10.55 -11.11
CA ILE A 446 -13.65 -10.69 -12.49
C ILE A 446 -13.66 -12.18 -12.82
N SER A 447 -14.72 -12.63 -13.48
CA SER A 447 -14.68 -13.87 -14.27
C SER A 447 -13.55 -13.74 -15.30
N PRO A 448 -12.78 -14.81 -15.57
CA PRO A 448 -11.94 -14.85 -16.77
C PRO A 448 -12.76 -14.71 -18.06
#